data_AF-A0A2E5EKJ3-F1
#
_entry.id   AF-A0A2E5EKJ3-F1
#
_cell.length_a   1.000
_cell.length_b   1.000
_cell.length_c   1.000
_cell.angle_alpha   90.00
_cell.angle_beta   90.00
_cell.angle_gamma   90.00
#
_symmetry.space_group_name_H-M   'P 1'
#
loop_
_entity.id
_entity.type
_entity.pdbx_description
1 polymer ?
#
loop_
_entity_poly.entity_id
_entity_poly.type
_entity_poly.pdbx_seq_one_letter_code
_entity_poly.pdbx_strand_id
1 'polypeptide(L)'
;MFGFDPEQMRTRLTESGDAKFPTRKFSLLYGTIGFCLISLLVFGIWAFAGRLLTQSIGEGGFYAVCAVAFIGLSGFLFNRLLIGEKTLLRFCILFAIAFIAYSALWCLAWFMLRAPMPKMPILTPARIAGLIGALLGVIAMNAVFCAGFRNWKPFVKATLILFVSNAVGYFLGDAVFNWLLFSENAASLQITSGTRALLAMLGWGFFYGLGFGYGISDTLYRLQAPVREGFTGSSSKPSTTSE
;
A
#
# COMPACT_ATOMS: atom_id res chain seq x y z
N MET A 1 4.75 20.22 -8.02
CA MET A 1 5.82 19.94 -7.06
C MET A 1 6.59 18.66 -7.40
N PHE A 2 5.93 17.51 -7.63
CA PHE A 2 6.62 16.24 -7.92
C PHE A 2 6.80 15.91 -9.41
N GLY A 3 6.29 16.74 -10.32
CA GLY A 3 6.33 16.44 -11.74
C GLY A 3 5.50 15.20 -12.13
N PHE A 4 4.37 14.96 -11.47
CA PHE A 4 3.36 14.00 -11.91
C PHE A 4 2.09 14.70 -12.45
N ASP A 5 2.20 15.99 -12.75
CA ASP A 5 1.16 16.73 -13.45
C ASP A 5 0.98 16.14 -14.87
N PRO A 6 -0.26 15.89 -15.32
CA PRO A 6 -0.50 15.25 -16.61
C PRO A 6 0.13 15.97 -17.79
N GLU A 7 0.12 17.30 -17.83
CA GLU A 7 0.74 18.07 -18.91
C GLU A 7 2.26 17.86 -18.90
N GLN A 8 2.88 18.03 -17.73
CA GLN A 8 4.33 17.85 -17.59
C GLN A 8 4.77 16.42 -17.92
N MET A 9 3.93 15.41 -17.63
CA MET A 9 4.20 14.02 -17.98
C MET A 9 4.10 13.82 -19.50
N ARG A 10 3.06 14.37 -20.14
CA ARG A 10 2.90 14.30 -21.60
C ARG A 10 4.07 14.96 -22.34
N THR A 11 4.46 16.17 -21.97
CA THR A 11 5.61 16.87 -22.58
C THR A 11 6.87 16.01 -22.54
N ARG A 12 7.20 15.45 -21.38
CA ARG A 12 8.38 14.57 -21.23
C ARG A 12 8.31 13.30 -22.07
N LEU A 13 7.12 12.70 -22.15
CA LEU A 13 6.92 11.48 -22.96
C LEU A 13 7.11 11.78 -24.44
N THR A 14 6.56 12.90 -24.93
CA THR A 14 6.75 13.37 -26.31
C THR A 14 8.22 13.67 -26.61
N GLU A 15 8.95 14.29 -25.68
CA GLU A 15 10.39 14.55 -25.83
C GLU A 15 11.24 13.28 -25.82
N SER A 16 10.87 12.28 -25.00
CA SER A 16 11.65 11.05 -24.83
C SER A 16 11.47 10.03 -25.96
N GLY A 17 10.32 10.02 -26.63
CA GLY A 17 9.98 9.03 -27.66
C GLY A 17 9.71 7.58 -27.17
N ASP A 18 10.06 7.21 -25.93
CA ASP A 18 9.79 5.87 -25.34
C ASP A 18 8.68 5.93 -24.29
N ALA A 19 7.43 5.92 -24.76
CA ALA A 19 6.26 5.97 -23.87
C ALA A 19 5.78 4.56 -23.51
N LYS A 20 6.18 4.07 -22.32
CA LYS A 20 5.65 2.83 -21.74
C LYS A 20 4.41 3.11 -20.91
N PHE A 21 3.30 2.46 -21.29
CA PHE A 21 2.03 2.56 -20.61
C PHE A 21 1.69 1.24 -19.91
N PRO A 22 1.88 1.14 -18.58
CA PRO A 22 1.47 -0.03 -17.83
C PRO A 22 -0.03 -0.28 -17.99
N THR A 23 -0.40 -1.50 -18.39
CA THR A 23 -1.82 -1.90 -18.44
C THR A 23 -2.37 -2.04 -17.02
N ARG A 24 -3.70 -2.00 -16.87
CA ARG A 24 -4.32 -2.21 -15.55
C ARG A 24 -3.96 -3.57 -14.95
N LYS A 25 -4.05 -4.63 -15.75
CA LYS A 25 -3.75 -6.00 -15.31
C LYS A 25 -2.30 -6.12 -14.85
N PHE A 26 -1.35 -5.57 -15.62
CA PHE A 26 0.05 -5.52 -15.23
C PHE A 26 0.24 -4.77 -13.92
N SER A 27 -0.35 -3.57 -13.81
CA SER A 27 -0.21 -2.72 -12.61
C SER A 27 -0.72 -3.42 -11.35
N LEU A 28 -1.89 -4.05 -11.44
CA LEU A 28 -2.49 -4.80 -10.35
C LEU A 28 -1.63 -6.03 -10.00
N LEU A 29 -1.25 -6.85 -10.97
CA LEU A 29 -0.51 -8.08 -10.70
C LEU A 29 0.88 -7.78 -10.15
N TYR A 30 1.64 -6.92 -10.82
CA TYR A 30 3.01 -6.56 -10.45
C TYR A 30 3.04 -5.88 -9.08
N GLY A 31 2.18 -4.89 -8.85
CA GLY A 31 2.16 -4.16 -7.60
C GLY A 31 1.62 -4.98 -6.43
N THR A 32 0.60 -5.82 -6.64
CA THR A 32 0.06 -6.70 -5.59
C THR A 32 1.07 -7.77 -5.17
N ILE A 33 1.65 -8.50 -6.14
CA ILE A 33 2.63 -9.54 -5.83
C ILE A 33 3.90 -8.91 -5.26
N GLY A 34 4.41 -7.85 -5.87
CA GLY A 34 5.62 -7.18 -5.41
C GLY A 34 5.45 -6.63 -3.99
N PHE A 35 4.32 -5.99 -3.68
CA PHE A 35 4.08 -5.46 -2.34
C PHE A 35 3.83 -6.58 -1.32
N CYS A 36 3.23 -7.70 -1.73
CA CYS A 36 3.13 -8.90 -0.90
C CYS A 36 4.52 -9.45 -0.52
N LEU A 37 5.45 -9.53 -1.48
CA LEU A 37 6.83 -9.95 -1.20
C LEU A 37 7.53 -8.96 -0.25
N ILE A 38 7.36 -7.65 -0.45
CA ILE A 38 7.90 -6.64 0.47
C ILE A 38 7.31 -6.79 1.87
N SER A 39 5.99 -6.96 1.95
CA SER A 39 5.30 -7.17 3.22
C SER A 39 5.83 -8.42 3.93
N LEU A 40 6.02 -9.54 3.23
CA LEU A 40 6.64 -10.74 3.78
C LEU A 40 8.07 -10.48 4.29
N LEU A 41 8.87 -9.67 3.59
CA LEU A 41 10.21 -9.30 4.05
C LEU A 41 10.14 -8.48 5.34
N VAL A 42 9.29 -7.45 5.40
CA VAL A 42 9.17 -6.61 6.60
C VAL A 42 8.58 -7.39 7.78
N PHE A 43 7.55 -8.19 7.57
CA PHE A 43 7.03 -9.10 8.59
C PHE A 43 8.02 -10.22 8.94
N GLY A 44 8.93 -10.57 8.04
CA GLY A 44 10.09 -11.41 8.33
C GLY A 44 11.04 -10.76 9.33
N ILE A 45 11.29 -9.45 9.23
CA ILE A 45 12.05 -8.71 10.25
C ILE A 45 11.35 -8.84 11.61
N TRP A 46 10.03 -8.70 11.65
CA TRP A 46 9.27 -8.90 12.89
C TRP A 46 9.39 -10.34 13.42
N ALA A 47 9.23 -11.33 12.54
CA ALA A 47 9.24 -12.75 12.88
C ALA A 47 10.59 -13.23 13.43
N PHE A 48 11.70 -12.82 12.79
CA PHE A 48 13.03 -13.34 13.11
C PHE A 48 13.85 -12.40 13.99
N ALA A 49 13.69 -11.08 13.83
CA ALA A 49 14.52 -10.08 14.51
C ALA A 49 13.73 -9.18 15.48
N GLY A 50 12.40 -9.34 15.59
CA GLY A 50 11.55 -8.46 16.39
C GLY A 50 11.97 -8.37 17.85
N ARG A 51 12.29 -9.50 18.49
CA ARG A 51 12.76 -9.52 19.89
C ARG A 51 14.10 -8.81 20.05
N LEU A 52 15.07 -9.11 19.19
CA LEU A 52 16.42 -8.52 19.25
C LEU A 52 16.37 -7.01 19.00
N LEU A 53 15.64 -6.56 17.97
CA LEU A 53 15.50 -5.13 17.67
C LEU A 53 14.77 -4.40 18.79
N THR A 54 13.69 -4.97 19.34
CA THR A 54 12.96 -4.34 20.45
C THR A 54 13.83 -4.22 21.71
N GLN A 55 14.70 -5.20 21.99
CA GLN A 55 15.64 -5.14 23.11
C GLN A 55 16.76 -4.12 22.90
N SER A 56 17.25 -3.96 21.67
CA SER A 56 18.40 -3.08 21.37
C SER A 56 18.01 -1.62 21.15
N ILE A 57 16.91 -1.35 20.43
CA ILE A 57 16.52 0.01 20.01
C ILE A 57 15.10 0.40 20.46
N GLY A 58 14.46 -0.43 21.29
CA GLY A 58 13.10 -0.23 21.76
C GLY A 58 12.04 -0.52 20.70
N GLU A 59 10.78 -0.52 21.13
CA GLU A 59 9.62 -0.77 20.28
C GLU A 59 9.48 0.30 19.17
N GLY A 60 9.70 1.57 19.52
CA GLY A 60 9.69 2.67 18.56
C GLY A 60 10.77 2.53 17.47
N GLY A 61 11.98 2.12 17.86
CA GLY A 61 13.07 1.87 16.92
C GLY A 61 12.76 0.70 15.98
N PHE A 62 12.20 -0.40 16.51
CA PHE A 62 11.73 -1.52 15.70
C PHE A 62 10.70 -1.08 14.65
N TYR A 63 9.69 -0.30 15.04
CA TYR A 63 8.70 0.23 14.09
C TYR A 63 9.31 1.17 13.06
N ALA A 64 10.30 1.99 13.44
CA ALA A 64 11.02 2.85 12.50
C ALA A 64 11.78 2.04 11.44
N VAL A 65 12.45 0.95 11.83
CA VAL A 65 13.12 0.02 10.89
C VAL A 65 12.13 -0.56 9.89
N CYS A 66 10.99 -1.07 10.38
CA CYS A 66 9.92 -1.60 9.53
C CYS A 66 9.35 -0.55 8.58
N ALA A 67 9.13 0.68 9.07
CA ALA A 67 8.63 1.79 8.26
C ALA A 67 9.61 2.19 7.15
N VAL A 68 10.90 2.30 7.45
CA VAL A 68 11.95 2.58 6.47
C VAL A 68 12.00 1.48 5.40
N ALA A 69 11.93 0.21 5.80
CA ALA A 69 11.91 -0.91 4.88
C ALA A 69 10.69 -0.87 3.94
N PHE A 70 9.49 -0.63 4.46
CA PHE A 70 8.28 -0.44 3.65
C PHE A 70 8.43 0.73 2.68
N ILE A 71 8.81 1.92 3.17
CA ILE A 71 8.92 3.12 2.34
C ILE A 71 9.94 2.93 1.21
N GLY A 72 11.14 2.45 1.54
CA GLY A 72 12.23 2.29 0.57
C GLY A 72 11.90 1.25 -0.50
N LEU A 73 11.51 0.04 -0.07
CA LEU A 73 11.24 -1.06 -1.00
C LEU A 73 9.98 -0.81 -1.83
N SER A 74 8.91 -0.31 -1.21
CA SER A 74 7.64 -0.07 -1.93
C SER A 74 7.72 1.13 -2.85
N GLY A 75 8.43 2.19 -2.45
CA GLY A 75 8.75 3.32 -3.34
C GLY A 75 9.48 2.84 -4.60
N PHE A 76 10.49 1.98 -4.43
CA PHE A 76 11.22 1.40 -5.56
C PHE A 76 10.34 0.52 -6.45
N LEU A 77 9.52 -0.36 -5.86
CA LEU A 77 8.61 -1.24 -6.58
C LEU A 77 7.58 -0.45 -7.40
N PHE A 78 6.81 0.42 -6.74
CA PHE A 78 5.68 1.10 -7.36
C PHE A 78 6.11 2.16 -8.39
N ASN A 79 7.37 2.61 -8.35
CA ASN A 79 7.92 3.44 -9.41
C ASN A 79 7.81 2.80 -10.80
N ARG A 80 7.87 1.46 -10.90
CA ARG A 80 7.69 0.72 -12.17
C ARG A 80 6.26 0.78 -12.72
N LEU A 81 5.27 1.17 -11.90
CA LEU A 81 3.88 1.35 -12.32
C LEU A 81 3.59 2.75 -12.86
N LEU A 82 4.58 3.65 -12.81
CA LEU A 82 4.43 5.01 -13.27
C LEU A 82 4.74 5.11 -14.75
N ILE A 83 3.98 5.95 -15.43
CA ILE A 83 4.25 6.35 -16.80
C ILE A 83 5.40 7.38 -16.78
N GLY A 84 6.40 7.16 -17.63
CA GLY A 84 7.51 8.09 -17.82
C GLY A 84 8.81 7.67 -17.14
N GLU A 85 9.91 8.28 -17.58
CA GLU A 85 11.26 7.95 -17.12
C GLU A 85 11.72 8.82 -15.95
N LYS A 86 12.75 8.33 -15.24
CA LYS A 86 13.49 9.08 -14.20
C LYS A 86 12.61 9.61 -13.07
N THR A 87 11.53 8.89 -12.76
CA THR A 87 10.52 9.24 -11.73
C THR A 87 10.86 8.73 -10.34
N LEU A 88 11.88 7.87 -10.19
CA LEU A 88 12.17 7.12 -8.97
C LEU A 88 12.27 7.98 -7.72
N LEU A 89 13.20 8.94 -7.68
CA LEU A 89 13.40 9.75 -6.48
C LEU A 89 12.14 10.57 -6.12
N ARG A 90 11.50 11.16 -7.13
CA ARG A 90 10.30 11.99 -6.95
C ARG A 90 9.14 11.16 -6.41
N PHE A 91 8.98 9.94 -6.91
CA PHE A 91 7.97 9.03 -6.44
C PHE A 91 8.28 8.48 -5.05
N CYS A 92 9.53 8.11 -4.76
CA CYS A 92 9.92 7.66 -3.42
C CYS A 92 9.60 8.72 -2.36
N ILE A 93 9.86 10.00 -2.64
CA ILE A 93 9.49 11.10 -1.73
C ILE A 93 7.97 11.20 -1.59
N LEU A 94 7.23 11.19 -2.70
CA LEU A 94 5.76 11.24 -2.67
C LEU A 94 5.17 10.06 -1.87
N PHE A 95 5.67 8.85 -2.10
CA PHE A 95 5.26 7.63 -1.42
C PHE A 95 5.60 7.69 0.06
N ALA A 96 6.80 8.16 0.42
CA ALA A 96 7.20 8.34 1.81
C ALA A 96 6.24 9.29 2.55
N ILE A 97 5.93 10.45 1.97
CA ILE A 97 4.99 11.41 2.55
C ILE A 97 3.60 10.79 2.70
N ALA A 98 3.12 10.09 1.66
CA ALA A 98 1.81 9.45 1.68
C ALA A 98 1.72 8.34 2.73
N PHE A 99 2.77 7.52 2.86
CA PHE A 99 2.85 6.43 3.83
C PHE A 99 3.00 6.95 5.26
N ILE A 100 3.80 8.01 5.48
CA ILE A 100 3.91 8.66 6.80
C ILE A 100 2.55 9.23 7.22
N ALA A 101 1.83 9.90 6.32
CA ALA A 101 0.49 10.41 6.59
C ALA A 101 -0.49 9.28 6.94
N TYR A 102 -0.46 8.17 6.19
CA TYR A 102 -1.22 6.96 6.50
C TYR A 102 -0.92 6.43 7.90
N SER A 103 0.36 6.16 8.20
CA SER A 103 0.81 5.55 9.44
C SER A 103 0.54 6.45 10.64
N ALA A 104 0.77 7.76 10.53
CA ALA A 104 0.52 8.71 11.62
C ALA A 104 -0.96 8.71 12.04
N LEU A 105 -1.89 8.80 11.07
CA LEU A 105 -3.32 8.79 11.37
C LEU A 105 -3.81 7.43 11.87
N TRP A 106 -3.27 6.34 11.32
CA TRP A 106 -3.58 5.00 11.82
C TRP A 106 -3.13 4.82 13.26
N CYS A 107 -1.88 5.19 13.58
CA CYS A 107 -1.34 5.13 14.94
C CYS A 107 -2.12 6.03 15.90
N LEU A 108 -2.44 7.26 15.50
CA LEU A 108 -3.21 8.19 16.32
C LEU A 108 -4.59 7.60 16.67
N ALA A 109 -5.32 7.09 15.67
CA ALA A 109 -6.60 6.43 15.90
C ALA A 109 -6.46 5.19 16.80
N TRP A 110 -5.42 4.37 16.57
CA TRP A 110 -5.15 3.20 17.39
C TRP A 110 -4.91 3.56 18.86
N PHE A 111 -4.01 4.49 19.15
CA PHE A 111 -3.66 4.85 20.52
C PHE A 111 -4.77 5.64 21.23
N MET A 112 -5.51 6.51 20.53
CA MET A 112 -6.58 7.29 21.14
C MET A 112 -7.85 6.47 21.41
N LEU A 113 -8.18 5.51 20.54
CA LEU A 113 -9.45 4.77 20.62
C LEU A 113 -9.32 3.39 21.28
N ARG A 114 -8.09 2.91 21.54
CA ARG A 114 -7.82 1.64 22.23
C ARG A 114 -8.05 1.69 23.75
N ALA A 115 -8.59 2.79 24.29
CA ALA A 115 -8.91 2.91 25.72
C ALA A 115 -9.60 1.63 26.27
N PRO A 116 -9.33 1.22 27.52
CA PRO A 116 -9.81 -0.04 28.09
C PRO A 116 -11.33 0.00 28.24
N MET A 117 -12.05 -0.35 27.18
CA MET A 117 -13.50 -0.51 27.17
C MET A 117 -13.89 -1.97 27.43
N PRO A 118 -15.11 -2.21 27.94
CA PRO A 118 -15.61 -3.56 28.22
C PRO A 118 -15.51 -4.47 27.00
N LYS A 119 -15.12 -5.74 27.21
CA LYS A 119 -14.96 -6.75 26.16
C LYS A 119 -16.31 -7.04 25.48
N MET A 120 -16.56 -6.45 24.32
CA MET A 120 -17.59 -6.94 23.39
C MET A 120 -16.98 -8.00 22.45
N PRO A 121 -17.66 -9.15 22.24
CA PRO A 121 -17.08 -10.32 21.56
C PRO A 121 -16.88 -10.15 20.04
N ILE A 122 -17.57 -9.20 19.39
CA ILE A 122 -17.57 -9.07 17.92
C ILE A 122 -16.89 -7.76 17.45
N LEU A 123 -17.22 -6.64 18.09
CA LEU A 123 -16.62 -5.32 17.84
C LEU A 123 -15.78 -4.91 19.04
N THR A 124 -14.54 -5.41 19.08
CA THR A 124 -13.60 -4.91 20.09
C THR A 124 -13.25 -3.45 19.77
N PRO A 125 -13.04 -2.61 20.79
CA PRO A 125 -12.56 -1.24 20.61
C PRO A 125 -11.33 -1.16 19.69
N ALA A 126 -10.43 -2.15 19.78
CA ALA A 126 -9.27 -2.27 18.93
C ALA A 126 -9.63 -2.46 17.44
N ARG A 127 -10.66 -3.24 17.11
CA ARG A 127 -11.12 -3.40 15.71
C ARG A 127 -11.74 -2.12 15.16
N ILE A 128 -12.52 -1.42 15.98
CA ILE A 128 -13.10 -0.12 15.61
C ILE A 128 -11.98 0.91 15.39
N ALA A 129 -11.03 1.00 16.33
CA ALA A 129 -9.87 1.87 16.23
C ALA A 129 -9.04 1.56 14.98
N GLY A 130 -8.81 0.28 14.69
CA GLY A 130 -8.12 -0.18 13.48
C GLY A 130 -8.86 0.21 12.19
N LEU A 131 -10.19 0.10 12.15
CA LEU A 131 -11.02 0.50 11.01
C LEU A 131 -11.00 2.01 10.77
N ILE A 132 -11.21 2.78 11.84
CA ILE A 132 -11.21 4.25 11.76
C ILE A 132 -9.80 4.73 11.36
N GLY A 133 -8.76 4.17 11.98
CA GLY A 133 -7.38 4.46 11.63
C GLY A 133 -7.07 4.09 10.18
N ALA A 134 -7.52 2.92 9.71
CA ALA A 134 -7.35 2.51 8.33
C ALA A 134 -8.05 3.47 7.37
N LEU A 135 -9.31 3.84 7.65
CA LEU A 135 -10.07 4.77 6.81
C LEU A 135 -9.40 6.15 6.73
N LEU A 136 -9.08 6.75 7.88
CA LEU A 136 -8.42 8.05 7.94
C LEU A 136 -7.04 8.02 7.27
N GLY A 137 -6.27 6.96 7.53
CA GLY A 137 -4.97 6.75 6.92
C GLY A 137 -5.07 6.67 5.39
N VAL A 138 -5.97 5.86 4.84
CA VAL A 138 -6.09 5.72 3.37
C VAL A 138 -6.63 6.99 2.71
N ILE A 139 -7.51 7.74 3.38
CA ILE A 139 -7.97 9.05 2.93
C ILE A 139 -6.77 10.00 2.78
N ALA A 140 -5.93 10.09 3.81
CA ALA A 140 -4.75 10.96 3.77
C ALA A 140 -3.72 10.51 2.72
N MET A 141 -3.44 9.21 2.65
CA MET A 141 -2.54 8.65 1.64
C MET A 141 -3.02 8.98 0.22
N ASN A 142 -4.29 8.73 -0.07
CA ASN A 142 -4.87 8.99 -1.38
C ASN A 142 -4.94 10.49 -1.67
N ALA A 143 -5.16 11.34 -0.66
CA ALA A 143 -5.11 12.80 -0.83
C ALA A 143 -3.71 13.27 -1.25
N VAL A 144 -2.65 12.73 -0.62
CA VAL A 144 -1.26 13.01 -1.01
C VAL A 144 -0.99 12.55 -2.44
N PHE A 145 -1.45 11.36 -2.83
CA PHE A 145 -1.32 10.90 -4.21
C PHE A 145 -2.10 11.77 -5.21
N CYS A 146 -3.38 12.07 -4.96
CA CYS A 146 -4.18 12.97 -5.79
C CYS A 146 -3.52 14.34 -5.96
N ALA A 147 -2.97 14.91 -4.89
CA ALA A 147 -2.21 16.15 -4.94
C ALA A 147 -0.94 16.02 -5.80
N GLY A 148 -0.19 14.92 -5.64
CA GLY A 148 1.02 14.62 -6.40
C GLY A 148 0.78 14.51 -7.90
N PHE A 149 -0.25 13.75 -8.30
CA PHE A 149 -0.66 13.52 -9.69
C PHE A 149 -1.58 14.60 -10.26
N ARG A 150 -1.98 15.58 -9.44
CA ARG A 150 -2.97 16.62 -9.77
C ARG A 150 -4.24 16.08 -10.43
N ASN A 151 -4.68 14.91 -9.97
CA ASN A 151 -5.88 14.24 -10.46
C ASN A 151 -6.77 13.81 -9.29
N TRP A 152 -7.76 14.64 -8.97
CA TRP A 152 -8.72 14.39 -7.90
C TRP A 152 -9.99 13.66 -8.36
N LYS A 153 -10.21 13.51 -9.67
CA LYS A 153 -11.41 12.87 -10.22
C LYS A 153 -11.66 11.46 -9.63
N PRO A 154 -10.66 10.58 -9.48
CA PRO A 154 -10.90 9.24 -8.94
C PRO A 154 -10.89 9.20 -7.40
N PHE A 155 -10.78 10.33 -6.67
CA PHE A 155 -10.50 10.34 -5.23
C PHE A 155 -11.42 9.41 -4.43
N VAL A 156 -12.74 9.59 -4.52
CA VAL A 156 -13.71 8.78 -3.76
C VAL A 156 -13.57 7.29 -4.09
N LYS A 157 -13.53 6.95 -5.39
CA LYS A 157 -13.44 5.56 -5.85
C LYS A 157 -12.11 4.90 -5.46
N ALA A 158 -11.01 5.62 -5.58
CA ALA A 158 -9.68 5.14 -5.20
C ALA A 158 -9.59 4.94 -3.68
N THR A 159 -10.10 5.88 -2.88
CA THR A 159 -10.18 5.75 -1.41
C THR A 159 -11.00 4.51 -1.02
N LEU A 160 -12.17 4.30 -1.62
CA LEU A 160 -13.01 3.14 -1.31
C LEU A 160 -12.31 1.81 -1.64
N ILE A 161 -11.69 1.71 -2.81
CA ILE A 161 -10.96 0.50 -3.22
C ILE A 161 -9.75 0.27 -2.31
N LEU A 162 -8.98 1.32 -2.02
CA LEU A 162 -7.83 1.27 -1.13
C LEU A 162 -8.25 0.87 0.29
N PHE A 163 -9.34 1.44 0.81
CA PHE A 163 -9.89 1.11 2.12
C PHE A 163 -10.35 -0.34 2.19
N VAL A 164 -11.22 -0.77 1.27
CA VAL A 164 -11.79 -2.13 1.29
C VAL A 164 -10.70 -3.18 1.14
N SER A 165 -9.76 -2.98 0.21
CA SER A 165 -8.65 -3.91 0.00
C SER A 165 -7.69 -3.96 1.20
N ASN A 166 -7.36 -2.81 1.80
CA ASN A 166 -6.59 -2.75 3.04
C ASN A 166 -7.31 -3.45 4.19
N ALA A 167 -8.59 -3.18 4.40
CA ALA A 167 -9.40 -3.79 5.45
C ALA A 167 -9.51 -5.31 5.28
N VAL A 168 -9.79 -5.79 4.06
CA VAL A 168 -9.82 -7.24 3.76
C VAL A 168 -8.47 -7.87 4.08
N GLY A 169 -7.36 -7.29 3.62
CA GLY A 169 -6.02 -7.80 3.93
C GLY A 169 -5.72 -7.81 5.43
N TYR A 170 -6.08 -6.74 6.13
CA TYR A 170 -5.90 -6.59 7.58
C TYR A 170 -6.68 -7.64 8.37
N PHE A 171 -7.99 -7.81 8.09
CA PHE A 171 -8.83 -8.74 8.84
C PHE A 171 -8.58 -10.21 8.49
N LEU A 172 -8.23 -10.52 7.24
CA LEU A 172 -7.79 -11.87 6.89
C LEU A 172 -6.46 -12.20 7.58
N GLY A 173 -5.53 -11.24 7.63
CA GLY A 173 -4.32 -11.35 8.43
C GLY A 173 -4.62 -11.62 9.90
N ASP A 174 -5.54 -10.85 10.50
CA ASP A 174 -6.01 -11.04 11.88
C ASP A 174 -6.62 -12.42 12.11
N ALA A 175 -7.49 -12.87 11.22
CA ALA A 175 -8.10 -14.18 11.31
C ALA A 175 -7.04 -15.30 11.29
N VAL A 176 -6.10 -15.25 10.35
CA VAL A 176 -5.04 -16.26 10.19
C VAL A 176 -4.07 -16.25 11.35
N PHE A 177 -3.67 -15.07 11.82
CA PHE A 177 -2.77 -14.93 12.96
C PHE A 177 -3.40 -15.48 14.24
N ASN A 178 -4.65 -15.11 14.53
CA ASN A 178 -5.36 -15.60 15.70
C ASN A 178 -5.65 -17.11 15.61
N TRP A 179 -6.01 -17.60 14.42
CA TRP A 179 -6.20 -19.03 14.20
C TRP A 179 -4.90 -19.82 14.46
N LEU A 180 -3.79 -19.38 13.88
CA LEU A 180 -2.50 -20.03 14.06
C LEU A 180 -1.98 -19.97 15.50
N LEU A 181 -2.27 -18.92 16.28
CA LEU A 181 -1.77 -18.80 17.65
C LEU A 181 -2.69 -19.40 18.71
N PHE A 182 -4.00 -19.26 18.56
CA PHE A 182 -4.95 -19.52 19.64
C PHE A 182 -5.94 -20.64 19.37
N SER A 183 -6.06 -21.12 18.12
CA SER A 183 -6.97 -22.22 17.81
C SER A 183 -6.43 -23.56 18.30
N GLU A 184 -7.29 -24.37 18.92
CA GLU A 184 -7.04 -25.77 19.23
C GLU A 184 -6.84 -26.60 17.97
N ASN A 185 -7.56 -26.29 16.88
CA ASN A 185 -7.42 -26.94 15.59
C ASN A 185 -6.03 -26.70 14.96
N ALA A 186 -5.38 -25.58 15.26
CA ALA A 186 -4.00 -25.35 14.82
C ALA A 186 -3.00 -26.10 15.72
N ALA A 187 -3.38 -26.51 16.93
CA ALA A 187 -2.53 -27.33 17.80
C ALA A 187 -2.39 -28.77 17.30
N SER A 188 -3.37 -29.27 16.54
CA SER A 188 -3.32 -30.61 15.94
C SER A 188 -2.32 -30.72 14.77
N LEU A 189 -1.80 -29.60 14.26
CA LEU A 189 -0.83 -29.56 13.16
C LEU A 189 0.57 -30.11 13.54
N GLN A 190 0.78 -30.57 14.77
CA GLN A 190 2.05 -31.14 15.27
C GLN A 190 3.28 -30.24 15.05
N ILE A 191 3.08 -28.93 14.93
CA ILE A 191 4.14 -27.92 14.78
C ILE A 191 4.45 -27.24 16.11
N THR A 192 5.72 -26.87 16.29
CA THR A 192 6.17 -26.20 17.51
C THR A 192 5.50 -24.83 17.68
N SER A 193 5.39 -24.35 18.92
CA SER A 193 4.84 -23.03 19.24
C SER A 193 5.64 -21.90 18.57
N GLY A 194 6.96 -22.05 18.46
CA GLY A 194 7.83 -21.11 17.74
C GLY A 194 7.49 -21.06 16.25
N THR A 195 7.37 -22.22 15.60
CA THR A 195 6.97 -22.30 14.18
C THR A 195 5.59 -21.69 13.95
N ARG A 196 4.63 -21.94 14.84
CA ARG A 196 3.28 -21.35 14.78
C ARG A 196 3.33 -19.82 14.82
N ALA A 197 4.12 -19.25 15.74
CA ALA A 197 4.25 -17.80 15.85
C ALA A 197 4.88 -17.18 14.59
N LEU A 198 5.92 -17.82 14.04
CA LEU A 198 6.54 -17.39 12.78
C LEU A 198 5.53 -17.40 11.63
N LEU A 199 4.80 -18.52 11.46
CA LEU A 199 3.77 -18.65 10.42
C LEU A 199 2.63 -17.65 10.61
N ALA A 200 2.26 -17.34 11.85
CA ALA A 200 1.24 -16.35 12.15
C ALA A 200 1.68 -14.95 11.68
N MET A 201 2.90 -14.53 12.04
CA MET A 201 3.44 -13.21 11.64
C MET A 201 3.61 -13.10 10.12
N LEU A 202 4.15 -14.14 9.47
CA LEU A 202 4.31 -14.17 8.01
C LEU A 202 2.95 -14.23 7.30
N GLY A 203 2.00 -15.01 7.82
CA GLY A 203 0.63 -15.09 7.32
C GLY A 203 -0.06 -13.73 7.38
N TRP A 204 0.11 -12.98 8.47
CA TRP A 204 -0.37 -11.61 8.55
C TRP A 204 0.23 -10.74 7.44
N GLY A 205 1.55 -10.78 7.29
CA GLY A 205 2.27 -10.03 6.25
C GLY A 205 1.79 -10.37 4.84
N PHE A 206 1.51 -11.64 4.56
CA PHE A 206 0.99 -12.10 3.27
C PHE A 206 -0.37 -11.46 2.94
N PHE A 207 -1.37 -11.62 3.82
CA PHE A 207 -2.72 -11.11 3.55
C PHE A 207 -2.76 -9.58 3.54
N TYR A 208 -2.05 -8.93 4.46
CA TYR A 208 -1.89 -7.48 4.47
C TYR A 208 -1.27 -6.98 3.16
N GLY A 209 -0.21 -7.65 2.71
CA GLY A 209 0.50 -7.30 1.48
C GLY A 209 -0.36 -7.46 0.23
N LEU A 210 -1.13 -8.54 0.12
CA LEU A 210 -2.07 -8.72 -0.99
C LEU A 210 -3.14 -7.63 -1.01
N GLY A 211 -3.78 -7.38 0.12
CA GLY A 211 -4.85 -6.39 0.22
C GLY A 211 -4.36 -4.98 -0.09
N PHE A 212 -3.37 -4.50 0.67
CA PHE A 212 -2.90 -3.13 0.55
C PHE A 212 -2.15 -2.88 -0.75
N GLY A 213 -1.37 -3.87 -1.21
CA GLY A 213 -0.68 -3.82 -2.50
C GLY A 213 -1.64 -3.65 -3.67
N TYR A 214 -2.75 -4.38 -3.67
CA TYR A 214 -3.81 -4.23 -4.68
C TYR A 214 -4.40 -2.82 -4.67
N GLY A 215 -4.76 -2.31 -3.48
CA GLY A 215 -5.34 -0.99 -3.33
C GLY A 215 -4.45 0.14 -3.84
N ILE A 216 -3.15 0.11 -3.47
CA ILE A 216 -2.18 1.11 -3.92
C ILE A 216 -2.01 1.03 -5.44
N SER A 217 -1.90 -0.18 -5.99
CA SER A 217 -1.72 -0.40 -7.43
C SER A 217 -2.91 0.13 -8.25
N ASP A 218 -4.14 -0.13 -7.83
CA ASP A 218 -5.34 0.39 -8.52
C ASP A 218 -5.43 1.92 -8.40
N THR A 219 -5.07 2.47 -7.23
CA THR A 219 -5.01 3.92 -6.99
C THR A 219 -4.03 4.60 -7.94
N LEU A 220 -2.77 4.15 -7.96
CA LEU A 220 -1.73 4.70 -8.84
C LEU A 220 -2.10 4.53 -10.32
N TYR A 221 -2.72 3.41 -10.70
CA TYR A 221 -3.23 3.25 -12.04
C TYR A 221 -4.24 4.35 -12.36
N ARG A 222 -5.31 4.52 -11.57
CA ARG A 222 -6.38 5.50 -11.83
C ARG A 222 -5.90 6.94 -11.89
N LEU A 223 -4.97 7.32 -11.03
CA LEU A 223 -4.47 8.70 -10.97
C LEU A 223 -3.79 9.13 -12.27
N GLN A 224 -3.26 8.17 -13.03
CA GLN A 224 -2.58 8.39 -14.30
C GLN A 224 -3.51 8.33 -15.53
N ALA A 225 -4.84 8.23 -15.34
CA ALA A 225 -5.80 8.16 -16.44
C ALA A 225 -5.72 9.36 -17.42
N PRO A 226 -5.61 10.62 -16.96
CA PRO A 226 -5.53 11.77 -17.86
C PRO A 226 -4.33 11.71 -18.82
N VAL A 227 -3.20 11.15 -18.35
CA VAL A 227 -2.01 10.98 -19.19
C VAL A 227 -2.30 9.98 -20.31
N ARG A 228 -2.90 8.82 -20.00
CA ARG A 228 -3.25 7.80 -21.00
C ARG A 228 -4.27 8.29 -22.03
N GLU A 229 -5.34 8.94 -21.55
CA GLU A 229 -6.40 9.50 -22.41
C GLU A 229 -5.84 10.52 -23.41
N GLY A 230 -4.86 11.33 -22.96
CA GLY A 230 -4.18 12.32 -23.78
C GLY A 230 -3.36 11.76 -24.94
N PHE A 231 -2.92 10.50 -24.90
CA PHE A 231 -2.21 9.84 -26.00
C PHE A 231 -3.14 9.00 -26.89
N THR A 232 -4.18 8.39 -26.33
CA THR A 232 -5.16 7.64 -27.12
C THR A 232 -5.99 8.53 -28.03
N GLY A 233 -6.25 9.79 -27.63
CA GLY A 233 -7.00 10.76 -28.43
C GLY A 233 -6.21 11.38 -29.60
N SER A 234 -4.89 11.23 -29.64
CA SER A 234 -4.02 11.83 -30.67
C SER A 234 -3.84 10.94 -31.90
N SER A 235 -4.07 9.62 -31.79
CA SER A 235 -3.87 8.67 -32.88
C SER A 235 -5.08 8.52 -33.83
N SER A 236 -6.16 9.30 -33.67
CA SER A 236 -7.42 9.10 -34.41
C SER A 236 -7.83 10.24 -35.35
N LYS A 237 -6.94 11.15 -35.75
CA LYS A 237 -7.20 12.03 -36.91
C LYS A 237 -6.46 11.49 -38.13
N PRO A 238 -7.12 10.76 -39.05
CA PRO A 238 -6.59 10.58 -40.38
C PRO A 238 -6.46 11.96 -41.01
N SER A 239 -5.26 12.29 -41.48
CA SER A 239 -5.05 13.44 -42.36
C SER A 239 -5.86 13.19 -43.63
N THR A 240 -7.07 13.75 -43.69
CA THR A 240 -7.76 13.97 -44.96
C THR A 240 -6.98 15.06 -45.69
N THR A 241 -5.87 14.67 -46.31
CA THR A 241 -5.32 15.41 -47.45
C THR A 241 -6.27 15.20 -48.60
N SER A 242 -7.18 16.17 -48.75
CA SER A 242 -7.86 16.44 -50.00
C SER A 242 -6.84 17.02 -50.98
N GLU A 243 -6.50 16.22 -52.00
CA GLU A 243 -6.10 16.72 -53.33
C GLU A 243 -7.27 16.51 -54.29
#